data_AF-C4RHT7-F1
#
_entry.id   AF-C4RHT7-F1
#
_cell.length_a   1.000
_cell.length_b   1.000
_cell.length_c   1.000
_cell.angle_alpha   90.00
_cell.angle_beta   90.00
_cell.angle_gamma   90.00
#
_symmetry.space_group_name_H-M   'P 1'
#
loop_
_entity.id
_entity.type
_entity.pdbx_description
1 polymer ?
#
loop_
_entity_poly.entity_id
_entity_poly.type
_entity_poly.pdbx_seq_one_letter_code
_entity_poly.pdbx_strand_id
1 'polypeptide(L)'
;MHGVHAALHTVDQLARERRAGVRQAAAIALVGMAMQPELRQRVRVELDRWATGGAAHLRDTVARAYALGLARLWPETALVQLRRVAEARMQRRNNSVVRGLVEVYVAGHAASVLPALAEWAVAEDQPEVRLHAGRALRVLADRWVPAPRESWPELLDLARAGTVRMSDLATCWATALSLPGTAYRAWRTLGFWLNRADGNPEVAALCLHLVDLVVAGREPLRHRLDHQLRHVWGPLMPRNTLLRHVRRLIDEDPS
;
A
#
# COMPACT_ATOMS: atom_id res chain seq x y z
N MET A 1 30.26 16.82 -20.06
CA MET A 1 29.48 15.64 -20.50
C MET A 1 30.09 14.29 -20.14
N HIS A 2 31.43 14.11 -20.15
CA HIS A 2 32.09 12.83 -19.84
C HIS A 2 31.82 12.31 -18.40
N GLY A 3 31.87 13.17 -17.38
CA GLY A 3 31.66 12.75 -15.99
C GLY A 3 30.26 12.21 -15.67
N VAL A 4 29.24 12.70 -16.37
CA VAL A 4 27.85 12.26 -16.18
C VAL A 4 27.63 10.83 -16.71
N HIS A 5 28.21 10.53 -17.87
CA HIS A 5 28.10 9.20 -18.45
C HIS A 5 28.86 8.17 -17.60
N ALA A 6 30.05 8.54 -17.10
CA ALA A 6 30.81 7.73 -16.17
C ALA A 6 30.02 7.47 -14.86
N ALA A 7 29.38 8.50 -14.29
CA ALA A 7 28.57 8.36 -13.07
C ALA A 7 27.38 7.41 -13.27
N LEU A 8 26.62 7.55 -14.36
CA LEU A 8 25.51 6.63 -14.67
C LEU A 8 26.00 5.20 -14.90
N HIS A 9 27.15 5.02 -15.55
CA HIS A 9 27.75 3.71 -15.77
C HIS A 9 28.18 3.05 -14.44
N THR A 10 28.81 3.80 -13.53
CA THR A 10 29.13 3.29 -12.19
C THR A 10 27.87 2.90 -11.43
N VAL A 11 26.83 3.74 -11.46
CA VAL A 11 25.56 3.44 -10.79
C VAL A 11 24.87 2.20 -11.38
N ASP A 12 24.93 2.01 -12.70
CA ASP A 12 24.43 0.79 -13.37
C ASP A 12 25.17 -0.47 -12.90
N GLN A 13 26.49 -0.43 -12.77
CA GLN A 13 27.28 -1.54 -12.23
C GLN A 13 26.85 -1.86 -10.78
N LEU A 14 26.76 -0.84 -9.92
CA LEU A 14 26.32 -1.01 -8.53
C LEU A 14 24.87 -1.52 -8.42
N ALA A 15 23.99 -1.11 -9.33
CA ALA A 15 22.59 -1.53 -9.34
C ALA A 15 22.40 -3.02 -9.69
N ARG A 16 23.37 -3.62 -10.40
CA ARG A 16 23.36 -5.05 -10.78
C ARG A 16 23.89 -5.97 -9.69
N GLU A 17 24.52 -5.41 -8.66
CA GLU A 17 25.16 -6.19 -7.60
C GLU A 17 24.16 -7.04 -6.81
N ARG A 18 24.60 -8.25 -6.43
CA ARG A 18 23.79 -9.19 -5.64
C ARG A 18 23.56 -8.69 -4.22
N ARG A 19 24.51 -7.92 -3.68
CA ARG A 19 24.46 -7.38 -2.30
C ARG A 19 23.43 -6.26 -2.20
N ALA A 20 22.41 -6.45 -1.35
CA ALA A 20 21.35 -5.47 -1.15
C ALA A 20 21.88 -4.10 -0.68
N GLY A 21 22.92 -4.06 0.14
CA GLY A 21 23.54 -2.81 0.59
C GLY A 21 24.18 -2.00 -0.56
N VAL A 22 24.72 -2.67 -1.58
CA VAL A 22 25.31 -1.98 -2.74
C VAL A 22 24.21 -1.40 -3.64
N ARG A 23 23.13 -2.15 -3.84
CA ARG A 23 21.94 -1.61 -4.54
C ARG A 23 21.29 -0.44 -3.82
N GLN A 24 21.33 -0.43 -2.48
CA GLN A 24 20.90 0.72 -1.69
C GLN A 24 21.78 1.95 -1.98
N ALA A 25 23.11 1.79 -2.06
CA ALA A 25 24.01 2.89 -2.41
C ALA A 25 23.75 3.39 -3.85
N ALA A 26 23.52 2.48 -4.81
CA ALA A 26 23.11 2.84 -6.16
C ALA A 26 21.81 3.65 -6.17
N ALA A 27 20.81 3.24 -5.39
CA ALA A 27 19.55 3.96 -5.24
C ALA A 27 19.73 5.36 -4.65
N ILE A 28 20.56 5.52 -3.61
CA ILE A 28 20.91 6.83 -3.03
C ILE A 28 21.60 7.72 -4.07
N ALA A 29 22.54 7.17 -4.84
CA ALA A 29 23.21 7.90 -5.91
C ALA A 29 22.21 8.39 -6.97
N LEU A 30 21.24 7.56 -7.37
CA LEU A 30 20.17 7.98 -8.31
C LEU A 30 19.33 9.12 -7.75
N VAL A 31 19.02 9.11 -6.45
CA VAL A 31 18.31 10.22 -5.80
C VAL A 31 19.15 11.50 -5.89
N GLY A 32 20.43 11.45 -5.50
CA GLY A 32 21.33 12.59 -5.57
C GLY A 32 21.51 13.14 -6.99
N MET A 33 21.62 12.25 -7.97
CA MET A 33 21.69 12.63 -9.39
C MET A 33 20.39 13.29 -9.86
N ALA A 34 19.21 12.76 -9.48
CA ALA A 34 17.93 13.33 -9.89
C ALA A 34 17.65 14.74 -9.30
N MET A 35 18.31 15.09 -8.19
CA MET A 35 18.27 16.44 -7.64
C MET A 35 18.94 17.46 -8.58
N GLN A 36 19.94 17.04 -9.37
CA GLN A 36 20.57 17.88 -10.38
C GLN A 36 19.66 18.00 -11.63
N PRO A 37 19.18 19.21 -11.98
CA PRO A 37 18.25 19.40 -13.10
C PRO A 37 18.73 18.80 -14.42
N GLU A 38 20.03 18.88 -14.70
CA GLU A 38 20.66 18.42 -15.94
C GLU A 38 20.65 16.89 -16.08
N LEU A 39 20.61 16.18 -14.94
CA LEU A 39 20.64 14.71 -14.88
C LEU A 39 19.26 14.10 -14.72
N ARG A 40 18.31 14.89 -14.23
CA ARG A 40 16.95 14.47 -13.87
C ARG A 40 16.28 13.64 -14.97
N GLN A 41 16.25 14.14 -16.21
CA GLN A 41 15.61 13.43 -17.30
C GLN A 41 16.33 12.11 -17.65
N ARG A 42 17.66 12.09 -17.60
CA ARG A 42 18.44 10.88 -17.90
C ARG A 42 18.23 9.80 -16.87
N VAL A 43 18.21 10.16 -15.58
CA VAL A 43 17.86 9.24 -14.49
C VAL A 43 16.48 8.64 -14.72
N ARG A 44 15.49 9.46 -15.10
CA ARG A 44 14.13 8.98 -15.38
C ARG A 44 14.08 7.94 -16.50
N VAL A 45 14.77 8.19 -17.63
CA VAL A 45 14.86 7.25 -18.75
C VAL A 45 15.52 5.94 -18.31
N GLU A 46 16.58 6.03 -17.51
CA GLU A 46 17.31 4.85 -17.04
C GLU A 46 16.46 3.97 -16.11
N LEU A 47 15.72 4.59 -15.19
CA LEU A 47 14.78 3.90 -14.32
C LEU A 47 13.66 3.22 -15.09
N ASP A 48 13.16 3.85 -16.16
CA ASP A 48 12.12 3.28 -17.02
C ASP A 48 12.61 2.01 -17.73
N ARG A 49 13.83 2.09 -18.27
CA ARG A 49 14.53 0.95 -18.89
C ARG A 49 14.68 -0.21 -17.91
N TRP A 50 15.11 0.08 -16.68
CA TRP A 50 15.32 -0.92 -15.63
C TRP A 50 14.02 -1.53 -15.11
N ALA A 51 12.96 -0.74 -14.98
CA ALA A 51 11.65 -1.23 -14.56
C ALA A 51 11.08 -2.23 -15.57
N THR A 52 11.11 -1.87 -16.86
CA THR A 52 10.50 -2.65 -17.94
C THR A 52 11.31 -3.91 -18.29
N GLY A 53 12.58 -3.74 -18.65
CA GLY A 53 13.41 -4.83 -19.20
C GLY A 53 14.56 -5.29 -18.31
N GLY A 54 14.76 -4.68 -17.14
CA GLY A 54 15.91 -4.95 -16.28
C GLY A 54 15.84 -6.30 -15.55
N ALA A 55 17.01 -6.83 -15.20
CA ALA A 55 17.12 -7.98 -14.29
C ALA A 55 16.53 -7.66 -12.91
N ALA A 56 16.22 -8.69 -12.12
CA ALA A 56 15.57 -8.52 -10.81
C ALA A 56 16.31 -7.56 -9.85
N HIS A 57 17.64 -7.50 -9.91
CA HIS A 57 18.45 -6.57 -9.13
C HIS A 57 18.22 -5.11 -9.52
N LEU A 58 18.15 -4.82 -10.82
CA LEU A 58 17.87 -3.47 -11.32
C LEU A 58 16.47 -3.00 -10.89
N ARG A 59 15.46 -3.88 -11.02
CA ARG A 59 14.09 -3.60 -10.57
C ARG A 59 14.01 -3.33 -9.06
N ASP A 60 14.76 -4.07 -8.23
CA ASP A 60 14.85 -3.78 -6.79
C ASP A 60 15.52 -2.42 -6.52
N THR A 61 16.56 -2.05 -7.29
CA THR A 61 17.19 -0.73 -7.21
C THR A 61 16.21 0.40 -7.57
N VAL A 62 15.39 0.23 -8.62
CA VAL A 62 14.32 1.19 -8.97
C VAL A 62 13.37 1.40 -7.79
N ALA A 63 12.85 0.30 -7.22
CA ALA A 63 11.92 0.40 -6.09
C ALA A 63 12.57 1.05 -4.84
N ARG A 64 13.86 0.77 -4.59
CA ARG A 64 14.60 1.43 -3.50
C ARG A 64 14.78 2.92 -3.74
N ALA A 65 15.07 3.34 -4.97
CA ALA A 65 15.26 4.75 -5.29
C ALA A 65 13.95 5.55 -5.06
N TYR A 66 12.80 4.98 -5.42
CA TYR A 66 11.50 5.55 -5.07
C TYR A 66 11.26 5.59 -3.57
N ALA A 67 11.54 4.49 -2.86
CA ALA A 67 11.44 4.42 -1.40
C ALA A 67 12.38 5.35 -0.63
N LEU A 68 13.40 5.92 -1.29
CA LEU A 68 14.39 6.81 -0.67
C LEU A 68 14.19 8.29 -0.99
N GLY A 69 13.34 8.63 -1.96
CA GLY A 69 13.05 10.04 -2.24
C GLY A 69 12.55 10.35 -3.64
N LEU A 70 12.78 9.49 -4.65
CA LEU A 70 12.32 9.78 -6.01
C LEU A 70 10.80 9.84 -6.13
N ALA A 71 10.08 9.19 -5.22
CA ALA A 71 8.62 9.22 -5.18
C ALA A 71 8.07 10.64 -4.98
N ARG A 72 8.79 11.50 -4.25
CA ARG A 72 8.43 12.90 -4.03
C ARG A 72 8.68 13.76 -5.27
N LEU A 73 9.68 13.40 -6.07
CA LEU A 73 10.03 14.14 -7.28
C LEU A 73 9.12 13.78 -8.46
N TRP A 74 8.73 12.50 -8.58
CA TRP A 74 7.93 11.99 -9.69
C TRP A 74 6.84 11.01 -9.22
N PRO A 75 5.82 11.47 -8.49
CA PRO A 75 4.81 10.61 -7.89
C PRO A 75 4.06 9.74 -8.90
N GLU A 76 3.60 10.31 -10.01
CA GLU A 76 2.87 9.57 -11.05
C GLU A 76 3.76 8.55 -11.77
N THR A 77 5.02 8.92 -12.07
CA THR A 77 5.98 7.99 -12.67
C THR A 77 6.36 6.87 -11.69
N ALA A 78 6.42 7.18 -10.39
CA ALA A 78 6.67 6.18 -9.35
C ALA A 78 5.58 5.12 -9.35
N LEU A 79 4.29 5.49 -9.41
CA LEU A 79 3.19 4.53 -9.46
C LEU A 79 3.31 3.58 -10.67
N VAL A 80 3.58 4.12 -11.86
CA VAL A 80 3.75 3.32 -13.09
C VAL A 80 4.94 2.37 -12.98
N GLN A 81 6.11 2.87 -12.57
CA GLN A 81 7.32 2.05 -12.53
C GLN A 81 7.30 1.05 -11.38
N LEU A 82 6.74 1.40 -10.22
CA LEU A 82 6.54 0.47 -9.11
C LEU A 82 5.57 -0.65 -9.49
N ARG A 83 4.55 -0.38 -10.33
CA ARG A 83 3.67 -1.42 -10.88
C ARG A 83 4.47 -2.44 -11.70
N ARG A 84 5.24 -1.97 -12.68
CA ARG A 84 6.09 -2.83 -13.52
C ARG A 84 7.09 -3.65 -12.70
N VAL A 85 7.65 -3.04 -11.65
CA VAL A 85 8.53 -3.76 -10.72
C VAL A 85 7.76 -4.83 -9.95
N ALA A 86 6.54 -4.54 -9.49
CA ALA A 86 5.70 -5.46 -8.71
C ALA A 86 5.27 -6.70 -9.50
N GLU A 87 5.15 -6.61 -10.83
CA GLU A 87 4.84 -7.75 -11.72
C GLU A 87 5.91 -8.85 -11.68
N ALA A 88 7.16 -8.51 -11.35
CA ALA A 88 8.25 -9.48 -11.35
C ALA A 88 8.20 -10.39 -10.11
N ARG A 89 8.01 -11.70 -10.31
CA ARG A 89 7.96 -12.74 -9.25
C ARG A 89 9.04 -12.64 -8.17
N MET A 90 10.27 -12.29 -8.54
CA MET A 90 11.38 -12.15 -7.58
C MET A 90 11.18 -11.00 -6.59
N GLN A 91 10.36 -9.99 -6.92
CA GLN A 91 10.04 -8.86 -6.04
C GLN A 91 9.02 -9.21 -4.96
N ARG A 92 8.34 -10.35 -5.06
CA ARG A 92 7.36 -10.84 -4.07
C ARG A 92 7.93 -10.89 -2.64
N ARG A 93 9.23 -11.08 -2.47
CA ARG A 93 9.90 -11.14 -1.15
C ARG A 93 10.43 -9.78 -0.67
N ASN A 94 10.49 -8.78 -1.54
CA ASN A 94 11.07 -7.48 -1.24
C ASN A 94 9.97 -6.50 -0.80
N ASN A 95 10.29 -5.70 0.21
CA ASN A 95 9.41 -4.62 0.69
C ASN A 95 9.68 -3.28 -0.01
N SER A 96 10.66 -3.20 -0.90
CA SER A 96 11.07 -1.97 -1.59
C SER A 96 9.89 -1.34 -2.34
N VAL A 97 9.09 -2.14 -3.06
CA VAL A 97 7.89 -1.67 -3.78
C VAL A 97 6.89 -1.01 -2.83
N VAL A 98 6.60 -1.69 -1.72
CA VAL A 98 5.66 -1.22 -0.69
C VAL A 98 6.15 0.08 -0.07
N ARG A 99 7.44 0.18 0.25
CA ARG A 99 8.04 1.42 0.78
C ARG A 99 7.96 2.57 -0.24
N GLY A 100 8.18 2.30 -1.52
CA GLY A 100 8.01 3.28 -2.58
C GLY A 100 6.57 3.83 -2.64
N LEU A 101 5.57 2.95 -2.61
CA LEU A 101 4.15 3.34 -2.58
C LEU A 101 3.80 4.18 -1.35
N VAL A 102 4.34 3.82 -0.18
CA VAL A 102 4.18 4.58 1.05
C VAL A 102 4.82 5.96 0.95
N GLU A 103 5.99 6.08 0.33
CA GLU A 103 6.61 7.41 0.11
C GLU A 103 5.79 8.28 -0.85
N VAL A 104 5.19 7.73 -1.91
CA VAL A 104 4.26 8.49 -2.77
C VAL A 104 3.07 9.00 -1.94
N TYR A 105 2.52 8.14 -1.09
CA TYR A 105 1.41 8.50 -0.20
C TYR A 105 1.80 9.61 0.80
N VAL A 106 2.91 9.44 1.51
CA VAL A 106 3.42 10.41 2.51
C VAL A 106 3.80 11.74 1.87
N ALA A 107 4.16 11.74 0.59
CA ALA A 107 4.40 12.95 -0.19
C ALA A 107 3.13 13.76 -0.52
N GLY A 108 1.95 13.34 -0.06
CA GLY A 108 0.69 14.05 -0.26
C GLY A 108 -0.14 13.54 -1.44
N HIS A 109 0.26 12.43 -2.09
CA HIS A 109 -0.42 11.88 -3.27
C HIS A 109 -1.39 10.74 -2.92
N ALA A 110 -2.04 10.80 -1.76
CA ALA A 110 -3.00 9.78 -1.33
C ALA A 110 -4.14 9.57 -2.35
N ALA A 111 -4.61 10.66 -2.98
CA ALA A 111 -5.64 10.63 -4.02
C ALA A 111 -5.24 9.85 -5.29
N SER A 112 -3.94 9.76 -5.61
CA SER A 112 -3.44 8.92 -6.72
C SER A 112 -3.12 7.49 -6.25
N VAL A 113 -2.58 7.34 -5.03
CA VAL A 113 -2.15 6.04 -4.50
C VAL A 113 -3.33 5.11 -4.27
N LEU A 114 -4.40 5.55 -3.62
CA LEU A 114 -5.51 4.64 -3.25
C LEU A 114 -6.24 4.06 -4.47
N PRO A 115 -6.59 4.83 -5.50
CA PRO A 115 -7.13 4.27 -6.74
C PRO A 115 -6.17 3.29 -7.41
N ALA A 116 -4.87 3.62 -7.48
CA ALA A 116 -3.88 2.70 -8.03
C ALA A 116 -3.81 1.38 -7.22
N LEU A 117 -3.81 1.44 -5.89
CA LEU A 117 -3.84 0.24 -5.05
C LEU A 117 -5.12 -0.58 -5.26
N ALA A 118 -6.27 0.06 -5.47
CA ALA A 118 -7.54 -0.61 -5.74
C ALA A 118 -7.48 -1.34 -7.10
N GLU A 119 -6.95 -0.70 -8.15
CA GLU A 119 -6.72 -1.34 -9.44
C GLU A 119 -5.76 -2.54 -9.33
N TRP A 120 -4.69 -2.40 -8.54
CA TRP A 120 -3.74 -3.48 -8.32
C TRP A 120 -4.35 -4.63 -7.52
N ALA A 121 -5.27 -4.33 -6.60
CA ALA A 121 -5.91 -5.30 -5.73
C ALA A 121 -6.84 -6.26 -6.50
N VAL A 122 -7.39 -5.83 -7.64
CA VAL A 122 -8.30 -6.61 -8.50
C VAL A 122 -7.63 -7.20 -9.74
N ALA A 123 -6.32 -7.04 -9.92
CA ALA A 123 -5.57 -7.60 -11.05
C ALA A 123 -5.39 -9.13 -10.91
N GLU A 124 -6.44 -9.90 -11.22
CA GLU A 124 -6.53 -11.35 -10.94
C GLU A 124 -5.40 -12.17 -11.56
N ASP A 125 -4.94 -11.77 -12.75
CA ASP A 125 -3.85 -12.36 -13.52
C ASP A 125 -2.45 -12.01 -12.97
N GLN A 126 -2.34 -11.09 -12.01
CA GLN A 126 -1.08 -10.57 -11.48
C GLN A 126 -1.02 -10.73 -9.93
N PRO A 127 -0.83 -11.96 -9.42
CA PRO A 127 -0.89 -12.24 -7.98
C PRO A 127 0.20 -11.51 -7.17
N GLU A 128 1.35 -11.22 -7.76
CA GLU A 128 2.41 -10.42 -7.13
C GLU A 128 1.98 -8.96 -6.92
N VAL A 129 1.35 -8.35 -7.93
CA VAL A 129 0.83 -6.98 -7.88
C VAL A 129 -0.24 -6.86 -6.79
N ARG A 130 -1.18 -7.81 -6.75
CA ARG A 130 -2.21 -7.91 -5.69
C ARG A 130 -1.61 -8.03 -4.30
N LEU A 131 -0.56 -8.84 -4.14
CA LEU A 131 0.13 -8.99 -2.86
C LEU A 131 0.79 -7.68 -2.42
N HIS A 132 1.43 -6.96 -3.35
CA HIS A 132 2.02 -5.66 -3.03
C HIS A 132 0.96 -4.62 -2.65
N ALA A 133 -0.21 -4.63 -3.30
CA ALA A 133 -1.33 -3.78 -2.94
C ALA A 133 -1.83 -4.04 -1.51
N GLY A 134 -2.09 -5.31 -1.16
CA GLY A 134 -2.51 -5.69 0.19
C GLY A 134 -1.47 -5.37 1.26
N ARG A 135 -0.17 -5.48 0.95
CA ARG A 135 0.91 -5.10 1.87
C ARG A 135 1.03 -3.60 2.04
N ALA A 136 0.86 -2.82 0.98
CA ALA A 136 0.85 -1.36 1.02
C ALA A 136 -0.32 -0.85 1.86
N LEU A 137 -1.54 -1.34 1.59
CA LEU A 137 -2.70 -1.02 2.41
C LEU A 137 -2.43 -1.31 3.88
N ARG A 138 -1.88 -2.49 4.22
CA ARG A 138 -1.61 -2.84 5.62
C ARG A 138 -0.69 -1.82 6.30
N VAL A 139 0.35 -1.33 5.61
CA VAL A 139 1.26 -0.33 6.19
C VAL A 139 0.56 1.02 6.34
N LEU A 140 -0.25 1.42 5.36
CA LEU A 140 -1.01 2.67 5.41
C LEU A 140 -2.12 2.64 6.47
N ALA A 141 -2.75 1.48 6.70
CA ALA A 141 -3.83 1.29 7.66
C ALA A 141 -3.38 1.36 9.12
N ASP A 142 -2.07 1.19 9.39
CA ASP A 142 -1.49 1.36 10.73
C ASP A 142 -1.30 2.85 11.09
N ARG A 143 -1.57 3.78 10.17
CA ARG A 143 -1.41 5.23 10.37
C ARG A 143 -2.68 5.87 10.98
N TRP A 144 -2.44 6.88 11.80
CA TRP A 144 -3.46 7.66 12.49
C TRP A 144 -3.26 9.14 12.18
N VAL A 145 -4.36 9.90 12.15
CA VAL A 145 -4.33 11.35 11.93
C VAL A 145 -3.54 12.01 13.08
N PRO A 146 -2.77 13.09 12.85
CA PRO A 146 -2.20 13.88 13.94
C PRO A 146 -3.30 14.62 14.75
N ALA A 147 -2.88 15.33 15.81
CA ALA A 147 -3.76 16.25 16.54
C ALA A 147 -4.54 17.17 15.58
N PRO A 148 -5.83 17.46 15.85
CA PRO A 148 -6.60 17.09 17.04
C PRO A 148 -7.34 15.74 16.96
N ARG A 149 -7.19 14.96 15.86
CA ARG A 149 -7.96 13.72 15.63
C ARG A 149 -7.11 12.45 15.80
N GLU A 150 -6.24 12.41 16.80
CA GLU A 150 -5.26 11.32 17.00
C GLU A 150 -5.86 9.90 17.14
N SER A 151 -7.14 9.81 17.44
CA SER A 151 -7.89 8.56 17.51
C SER A 151 -8.45 8.08 16.17
N TRP A 152 -8.29 8.84 15.08
CA TRP A 152 -8.85 8.53 13.77
C TRP A 152 -7.87 7.78 12.88
N PRO A 153 -8.26 6.66 12.27
CA PRO A 153 -7.48 6.06 11.20
C PRO A 153 -7.33 7.04 10.04
N GLU A 154 -6.10 7.24 9.58
CA GLU A 154 -5.79 8.27 8.57
C GLU A 154 -6.58 8.06 7.27
N LEU A 155 -6.71 6.81 6.83
CA LEU A 155 -7.46 6.46 5.61
C LEU A 155 -8.97 6.72 5.72
N LEU A 156 -9.56 6.61 6.90
CA LEU A 156 -10.98 6.95 7.10
C LEU A 156 -11.20 8.45 7.10
N ASP A 157 -10.28 9.24 7.67
CA ASP A 157 -10.37 10.70 7.63
C ASP A 157 -10.22 11.22 6.19
N LEU A 158 -9.32 10.63 5.39
CA LEU A 158 -9.20 10.92 3.97
C LEU A 158 -10.47 10.55 3.19
N ALA A 159 -11.11 9.43 3.52
CA ALA A 159 -12.36 9.03 2.88
C ALA A 159 -13.51 9.98 3.25
N ARG A 160 -13.58 10.38 4.52
CA ARG A 160 -14.53 11.39 5.01
C ARG A 160 -14.35 12.73 4.32
N ALA A 161 -13.11 13.15 4.09
CA ALA A 161 -12.79 14.39 3.38
C ALA A 161 -13.00 14.32 1.86
N GLY A 162 -13.32 13.14 1.31
CA GLY A 162 -13.48 12.93 -0.13
C GLY A 162 -12.17 12.85 -0.92
N THR A 163 -11.02 12.89 -0.25
CA THR A 163 -9.70 12.76 -0.89
C THR A 163 -9.49 11.37 -1.49
N VAL A 164 -10.06 10.34 -0.86
CA VAL A 164 -10.04 8.96 -1.36
C VAL A 164 -11.47 8.43 -1.39
N ARG A 165 -11.81 7.60 -2.38
CA ARG A 165 -13.14 7.00 -2.46
C ARG A 165 -13.23 5.83 -1.48
N MET A 166 -14.33 5.75 -0.73
CA MET A 166 -14.56 4.63 0.19
C MET A 166 -14.57 3.28 -0.54
N SER A 167 -15.07 3.23 -1.78
CA SER A 167 -15.07 2.03 -2.62
C SER A 167 -13.65 1.51 -2.94
N ASP A 168 -12.70 2.41 -3.16
CA ASP A 168 -11.31 2.05 -3.43
C ASP A 168 -10.65 1.50 -2.16
N LEU A 169 -10.92 2.14 -1.02
CA LEU A 169 -10.47 1.67 0.28
C LEU A 169 -11.06 0.28 0.61
N ALA A 170 -12.35 0.07 0.37
CA ALA A 170 -13.01 -1.22 0.55
C ALA A 170 -12.41 -2.31 -0.36
N THR A 171 -12.13 -1.98 -1.62
CA THR A 171 -11.49 -2.89 -2.58
C THR A 171 -10.10 -3.32 -2.10
N CYS A 172 -9.30 -2.36 -1.62
CA CYS A 172 -8.00 -2.66 -1.03
C CYS A 172 -8.14 -3.59 0.18
N TRP A 173 -9.06 -3.28 1.10
CA TRP A 173 -9.31 -4.07 2.31
C TRP A 173 -9.74 -5.49 2.00
N ALA A 174 -10.70 -5.68 1.09
CA ALA A 174 -11.16 -7.00 0.68
C ALA A 174 -9.99 -7.89 0.20
N THR A 175 -9.08 -7.35 -0.61
CA THR A 175 -7.89 -8.08 -1.05
C THR A 175 -6.92 -8.35 0.11
N ALA A 176 -6.61 -7.36 0.95
CA ALA A 176 -5.70 -7.53 2.08
C ALA A 176 -6.19 -8.58 3.10
N LEU A 177 -7.51 -8.66 3.35
CA LEU A 177 -8.15 -9.61 4.26
C LEU A 177 -8.26 -11.03 3.67
N SER A 178 -8.24 -11.14 2.35
CA SER A 178 -8.35 -12.41 1.63
C SER A 178 -7.00 -13.12 1.48
N LEU A 179 -5.93 -12.36 1.23
CA LEU A 179 -4.61 -12.91 0.91
C LEU A 179 -3.89 -13.52 2.13
N PRO A 180 -3.39 -14.77 2.08
CA PRO A 180 -2.69 -15.41 3.20
C PRO A 180 -1.51 -14.60 3.75
N GLY A 181 -0.80 -13.88 2.89
CA GLY A 181 0.38 -13.08 3.27
C GLY A 181 0.07 -11.80 4.04
N THR A 182 -1.19 -11.39 4.14
CA THR A 182 -1.61 -10.13 4.78
C THR A 182 -2.81 -10.29 5.72
N ALA A 183 -3.65 -11.32 5.51
CA ALA A 183 -4.94 -11.49 6.18
C ALA A 183 -4.86 -11.37 7.70
N TYR A 184 -3.97 -12.12 8.36
CA TYR A 184 -3.88 -12.10 9.84
C TYR A 184 -3.69 -10.68 10.39
N ARG A 185 -2.74 -9.92 9.83
CA ARG A 185 -2.48 -8.55 10.28
C ARG A 185 -3.58 -7.59 9.84
N ALA A 186 -4.14 -7.76 8.65
CA ALA A 186 -5.25 -6.95 8.16
C ALA A 186 -6.47 -7.08 9.09
N TRP A 187 -6.90 -8.31 9.40
CA TRP A 187 -8.01 -8.54 10.35
C TRP A 187 -7.72 -7.93 11.72
N ARG A 188 -6.48 -8.07 12.22
CA ARG A 188 -6.08 -7.42 13.47
C ARG A 188 -6.19 -5.89 13.41
N THR A 189 -5.69 -5.24 12.35
CA THR A 189 -5.77 -3.78 12.19
C THR A 189 -7.21 -3.30 12.06
N LEU A 190 -8.06 -4.01 11.31
CA LEU A 190 -9.50 -3.71 11.22
C LEU A 190 -10.19 -3.82 12.59
N GLY A 191 -9.87 -4.86 13.37
CA GLY A 191 -10.36 -4.99 14.75
C GLY A 191 -9.92 -3.81 15.63
N PHE A 192 -8.70 -3.29 15.47
CA PHE A 192 -8.26 -2.09 16.19
C PHE A 192 -9.03 -0.84 15.78
N TRP A 193 -9.33 -0.66 14.50
CA TRP A 193 -10.18 0.44 14.03
C TRP A 193 -11.56 0.37 14.68
N LEU A 194 -12.21 -0.79 14.65
CA LEU A 194 -13.51 -1.01 15.31
C LEU A 194 -13.46 -0.78 16.83
N ASN A 195 -12.36 -1.18 17.48
CA ASN A 195 -12.19 -0.96 18.91
C ASN A 195 -12.01 0.51 19.28
N ARG A 196 -11.27 1.27 18.46
CA ARG A 196 -11.07 2.71 18.66
C ARG A 196 -12.29 3.53 18.28
N ALA A 197 -13.11 3.04 17.35
CA ALA A 197 -14.33 3.69 16.91
C ALA A 197 -15.47 3.60 17.95
N ASP A 198 -15.41 2.63 18.88
CA ASP A 198 -16.42 2.50 19.94
C ASP A 198 -16.45 3.76 20.82
N GLY A 199 -17.63 4.37 20.94
CA GLY A 199 -17.81 5.67 21.62
C GLY A 199 -17.61 6.91 20.73
N ASN A 200 -17.19 6.77 19.47
CA ASN A 200 -17.17 7.86 18.50
C ASN A 200 -18.17 7.58 17.34
N PRO A 201 -19.35 8.20 17.34
CA PRO A 201 -20.40 7.89 16.36
C PRO A 201 -19.98 8.08 14.90
N GLU A 202 -19.18 9.11 14.62
CA GLU A 202 -18.75 9.44 13.26
C GLU A 202 -17.76 8.41 12.71
N VAL A 203 -16.73 8.06 13.51
CA VAL A 203 -15.75 7.02 13.13
C VAL A 203 -16.44 5.66 13.04
N ALA A 204 -17.34 5.35 13.98
CA ALA A 204 -18.11 4.11 13.97
C ALA A 204 -18.94 3.96 12.68
N ALA A 205 -19.64 5.02 12.25
CA ALA A 205 -20.41 5.00 11.01
C ALA A 205 -19.52 4.74 9.78
N LEU A 206 -18.36 5.40 9.69
CA LEU A 206 -17.40 5.19 8.61
C LEU A 206 -16.82 3.77 8.62
N CYS A 207 -16.49 3.22 9.79
CA CYS A 207 -16.05 1.83 9.93
C CYS A 207 -17.12 0.84 9.47
N LEU A 208 -18.38 1.03 9.87
CA LEU A 208 -19.48 0.15 9.47
C LEU A 208 -19.70 0.21 7.96
N HIS A 209 -19.72 1.42 7.37
CA HIS A 209 -19.86 1.59 5.93
C HIS A 209 -18.71 0.94 5.15
N LEU A 210 -17.47 1.04 5.66
CA LEU A 210 -16.34 0.34 5.07
C LEU A 210 -16.51 -1.19 5.15
N VAL A 211 -16.90 -1.72 6.32
CA VAL A 211 -17.06 -3.17 6.51
C VAL A 211 -18.16 -3.72 5.60
N ASP A 212 -19.28 -3.03 5.51
CA ASP A 212 -20.40 -3.34 4.61
C ASP A 212 -19.90 -3.49 3.15
N LEU A 213 -19.22 -2.47 2.62
CA LEU A 213 -18.64 -2.51 1.27
C LEU A 213 -17.59 -3.62 1.09
N VAL A 214 -16.82 -3.95 2.12
CA VAL A 214 -15.80 -5.00 2.08
C VAL A 214 -16.45 -6.38 1.96
N VAL A 215 -17.56 -6.62 2.63
CA VAL A 215 -18.22 -7.95 2.66
C VAL A 215 -19.34 -8.11 1.63
N ALA A 216 -19.86 -7.01 1.08
CA ALA A 216 -20.91 -7.02 0.06
C ALA A 216 -20.55 -7.96 -1.11
N GLY A 217 -21.42 -8.94 -1.37
CA GLY A 217 -21.24 -9.96 -2.42
C GLY A 217 -20.04 -10.89 -2.24
N ARG A 218 -19.41 -10.95 -1.05
CA ARG A 218 -18.16 -11.72 -0.81
C ARG A 218 -18.31 -12.71 0.34
N GLU A 219 -18.98 -13.84 0.07
CA GLU A 219 -19.26 -14.90 1.06
C GLU A 219 -18.03 -15.39 1.86
N PRO A 220 -16.86 -15.65 1.23
CA PRO A 220 -15.68 -16.07 1.99
C PRO A 220 -15.19 -15.03 3.01
N LEU A 221 -15.40 -13.74 2.75
CA LEU A 221 -15.05 -12.67 3.70
C LEU A 221 -16.10 -12.53 4.80
N ARG A 222 -17.39 -12.73 4.50
CA ARG A 222 -18.46 -12.79 5.50
C ARG A 222 -18.23 -13.90 6.52
N HIS A 223 -17.95 -15.12 6.06
CA HIS A 223 -17.62 -16.23 6.98
C HIS A 223 -16.39 -15.95 7.84
N ARG A 224 -15.33 -15.35 7.27
CA ARG A 224 -14.15 -14.95 8.05
C ARG A 224 -14.47 -13.85 9.05
N LEU A 225 -15.30 -12.87 8.70
CA LEU A 225 -15.76 -11.81 9.60
C LEU A 225 -16.57 -12.40 10.76
N ASP A 226 -17.51 -13.32 10.50
CA ASP A 226 -18.28 -14.01 11.54
C ASP A 226 -17.34 -14.78 12.50
N HIS A 227 -16.36 -15.49 11.97
CA HIS A 227 -15.32 -16.14 12.79
C HIS A 227 -14.55 -15.11 13.65
N GLN A 228 -14.14 -13.97 13.08
CA GLN A 228 -13.48 -12.91 13.87
C GLN A 228 -14.39 -12.41 15.00
N LEU A 229 -15.67 -12.15 14.71
CA LEU A 229 -16.63 -11.68 15.71
C LEU A 229 -16.83 -12.67 16.86
N ARG A 230 -16.96 -13.97 16.56
CA ARG A 230 -17.23 -15.01 17.55
C ARG A 230 -16.00 -15.41 18.36
N HIS A 231 -14.86 -15.57 17.69
CA HIS A 231 -13.71 -16.29 18.27
C HIS A 231 -12.48 -15.41 18.50
N VAL A 232 -12.43 -14.20 17.94
CA VAL A 232 -11.26 -13.32 18.05
C VAL A 232 -11.61 -12.01 18.74
N TRP A 233 -12.45 -11.18 18.10
CA TRP A 233 -12.80 -9.86 18.62
C TRP A 233 -13.77 -9.94 19.79
N GLY A 234 -14.84 -10.74 19.72
CA GLY A 234 -15.80 -10.87 20.83
C GLY A 234 -15.14 -11.15 22.19
N PRO A 235 -14.24 -12.14 22.30
CA PRO A 235 -13.49 -12.40 23.53
C PRO A 235 -12.51 -11.27 23.92
N LEU A 236 -11.88 -10.59 22.96
CA LEU A 236 -10.87 -9.56 23.22
C LEU A 236 -11.45 -8.17 23.53
N MET A 237 -12.66 -7.86 23.05
CA MET A 237 -13.34 -6.57 23.26
C MET A 237 -14.80 -6.77 23.70
N PRO A 238 -15.05 -7.41 24.85
CA PRO A 238 -16.39 -7.88 25.25
C PRO A 238 -17.41 -6.76 25.50
N ARG A 239 -16.95 -5.52 25.72
CA ARG A 239 -17.81 -4.35 25.94
C ARG A 239 -18.04 -3.51 24.68
N ASN A 240 -17.39 -3.86 23.58
CA ASN A 240 -17.48 -3.09 22.35
C ASN A 240 -18.87 -3.22 21.73
N THR A 241 -19.62 -2.12 21.73
CA THR A 241 -21.00 -2.13 21.26
C THR A 241 -21.11 -2.20 19.73
N LEU A 242 -20.09 -1.72 19.03
CA LEU A 242 -20.00 -1.71 17.58
C LEU A 242 -19.99 -3.12 16.98
N LEU A 243 -19.45 -4.12 17.68
CA LEU A 243 -19.44 -5.50 17.20
C LEU A 243 -20.84 -6.06 16.95
N ARG A 244 -21.86 -5.58 17.67
CA ARG A 244 -23.26 -5.98 17.42
C ARG A 244 -23.78 -5.42 16.09
N HIS A 245 -23.38 -4.20 15.74
CA HIS A 245 -23.72 -3.60 14.44
C HIS A 245 -22.99 -4.31 13.31
N VAL A 246 -21.71 -4.65 13.49
CA VAL A 246 -20.94 -5.42 12.50
C VAL A 246 -21.57 -6.80 12.26
N ARG A 247 -22.12 -7.45 13.30
CA ARG A 247 -22.81 -8.74 13.15
C ARG A 247 -24.05 -8.64 12.26
N ARG A 248 -24.85 -7.57 12.40
CA ARG A 248 -26.05 -7.35 11.57
C ARG A 248 -25.73 -7.26 10.08
N LEU A 249 -24.58 -6.68 9.72
CA LEU A 249 -24.12 -6.63 8.32
C LEU A 249 -23.90 -8.01 7.68
N ILE A 250 -23.73 -9.06 8.49
CA ILE A 250 -23.60 -10.44 7.98
C ILE A 250 -24.98 -11.09 7.87
N ASP A 251 -25.90 -10.79 8.79
CA ASP A 251 -27.23 -11.38 8.87
C ASP A 251 -28.21 -10.78 7.84
N GLU A 252 -28.00 -9.53 7.43
CA GLU A 252 -28.90 -8.74 6.58
C GLU A 252 -28.68 -8.94 5.06
N ASP A 253 -27.71 -9.75 4.63
CA ASP A 253 -27.39 -10.00 3.21
C ASP A 253 -27.71 -11.45 2.73
N PRO A 254 -28.97 -11.95 2.84
CA PRO A 254 -29.39 -13.18 2.18
C PRO A 254 -30.00 -12.85 0.81
N SER A 255 -29.18 -12.69 -0.23
CA SER A 255 -29.61 -12.65 -1.64
C SER A 255 -28.48 -13.01 -2.59
#